data_AF-A0A0B2Q3D2-F1
#
_entry.id   AF-A0A0B2Q3D2-F1
#
_cell.length_a   1.000
_cell.length_b   1.000
_cell.length_c   1.000
_cell.angle_alpha   90.00
_cell.angle_beta   90.00
_cell.angle_gamma   90.00
#
_symmetry.space_group_name_H-M   'P 1'
#
loop_
_entity.id
_entity.type
_entity.pdbx_description
1 polymer ?
#
loop_
_entity_poly.entity_id
_entity_poly.type
_entity_poly.pdbx_seq_one_letter_code
_entity_poly.pdbx_strand_id
1 'polypeptide(L)'
;LEQKYNQLFLISRQQKTLISMMGNFTQDNWRWDMKWRRNLFDHENDLAMDFMEEITYIPIQRHVKDTMLWKAEPSGAYSTKSAYRLMMNPSIPGSDGKTFKIIWKLKIPPRAAVFSWRLIKDRLPTRDNLLSRNVVIQEAVCPLCGFVQEEAGHLFFNCKMKIGLWWESMR
;
A
#
# COMPACT_ATOMS: atom_id res chain seq x y z
N LEU A 1 -6.69 -13.61 -8.19
CA LEU A 1 -7.21 -12.83 -9.33
C LEU A 1 -6.46 -11.52 -9.52
N GLU A 2 -6.64 -10.46 -8.70
CA GLU A 2 -5.96 -9.15 -8.92
C GLU A 2 -4.43 -9.26 -9.11
N GLN A 3 -3.73 -9.93 -8.19
CA GLN A 3 -2.27 -10.10 -8.31
C GLN A 3 -1.85 -10.99 -9.49
N LYS A 4 -2.67 -12.00 -9.80
CA LYS A 4 -2.41 -12.98 -10.88
C LYS A 4 -2.62 -12.35 -12.27
N TYR A 5 -3.68 -11.56 -12.41
CA TYR A 5 -4.10 -10.90 -13.66
C TYR A 5 -3.97 -9.38 -13.54
N ASN A 6 -2.83 -8.92 -13.04
CA ASN A 6 -2.60 -7.51 -12.73
C ASN A 6 -2.75 -6.61 -13.96
N GLN A 7 -2.24 -7.04 -15.11
CA GLN A 7 -2.33 -6.29 -16.37
C GLN A 7 -3.79 -6.01 -16.75
N LEU A 8 -4.64 -7.04 -16.75
CA LEU A 8 -6.08 -6.89 -16.98
C LEU A 8 -6.71 -5.97 -15.94
N PHE A 9 -6.41 -6.18 -14.66
CA PHE A 9 -6.95 -5.36 -13.58
C PHE A 9 -6.63 -3.87 -13.79
N LEU A 10 -5.39 -3.52 -14.13
CA LEU A 10 -4.95 -2.14 -14.35
C LEU A 10 -5.73 -1.42 -15.45
N ILE A 11 -6.12 -2.13 -16.51
CA ILE A 11 -6.90 -1.58 -17.63
C ILE A 11 -8.41 -1.72 -17.47
N SER A 12 -8.90 -2.32 -16.37
CA SER A 12 -10.32 -2.44 -16.09
C SER A 12 -10.97 -1.09 -15.76
N ARG A 13 -12.23 -0.93 -16.19
CA ARG A 13 -13.14 0.15 -15.77
C ARG A 13 -13.98 -0.23 -14.56
N GLN A 14 -13.88 -1.48 -14.11
CA GLN A 14 -14.72 -2.11 -13.09
C GLN A 14 -13.92 -2.50 -11.82
N GLN A 15 -12.77 -1.87 -11.57
CA GLN A 15 -11.87 -2.20 -10.43
C GLN A 15 -12.54 -2.07 -9.05
N LYS A 16 -13.54 -1.19 -8.93
CA LYS A 16 -14.22 -0.84 -7.67
C LYS A 16 -15.72 -1.19 -7.70
N THR A 17 -16.19 -1.84 -8.75
CA THR A 17 -17.58 -2.27 -8.87
C THR A 17 -17.81 -3.59 -8.15
N LEU A 18 -19.04 -3.78 -7.68
CA LEU A 18 -19.54 -5.04 -7.16
C LEU A 18 -19.60 -6.07 -8.28
N ILE A 19 -19.31 -7.34 -7.97
CA ILE A 19 -19.46 -8.49 -8.86
C ILE A 19 -20.87 -8.54 -9.43
N SER A 20 -21.89 -8.27 -8.61
CA SER A 20 -23.28 -8.22 -9.05
C SER A 20 -23.57 -7.20 -10.18
N MET A 21 -22.67 -6.24 -10.40
CA MET A 21 -22.75 -5.21 -11.46
C MET A 21 -21.81 -5.49 -12.65
N MET A 22 -21.04 -6.58 -12.61
CA MET A 22 -20.05 -6.94 -13.63
C MET A 22 -20.60 -7.93 -14.66
N GLY A 23 -21.92 -8.02 -14.80
CA GLY A 23 -22.57 -8.98 -15.68
C GLY A 23 -24.09 -8.96 -15.54
N ASN A 24 -24.74 -9.94 -16.15
CA ASN A 24 -26.18 -10.15 -16.05
C ASN A 24 -26.53 -11.64 -16.11
N PHE A 25 -27.73 -11.99 -15.62
CA PHE A 25 -28.25 -13.35 -15.77
C PHE A 25 -29.01 -13.49 -17.08
N THR A 26 -28.63 -14.46 -17.91
CA THR A 26 -29.38 -14.91 -19.09
C THR A 26 -29.83 -16.34 -18.88
N GLN A 27 -31.14 -16.62 -18.95
CA GLN A 27 -31.67 -17.98 -18.78
C GLN A 27 -31.06 -18.70 -17.55
N ASP A 28 -31.03 -17.99 -16.42
CA ASP A 28 -30.49 -18.41 -15.12
C ASP A 28 -28.97 -18.68 -15.03
N ASN A 29 -28.23 -18.46 -16.12
CA ASN A 29 -26.77 -18.48 -16.09
C ASN A 29 -26.20 -17.06 -16.01
N TRP A 30 -25.20 -16.87 -15.15
CA TRP A 30 -24.47 -15.61 -15.08
C TRP A 30 -23.56 -15.44 -16.30
N ARG A 31 -23.64 -14.27 -16.93
CA ARG A 31 -22.75 -13.84 -18.01
C ARG A 31 -21.97 -12.61 -17.58
N TRP A 32 -20.65 -12.74 -17.59
CA TRP A 32 -19.72 -11.64 -17.30
C TRP A 32 -19.73 -10.59 -18.42
N ASP A 33 -19.76 -9.31 -18.05
CA ASP A 33 -19.65 -8.14 -18.92
C ASP A 33 -18.42 -7.32 -18.48
N MET A 34 -17.25 -7.74 -18.96
CA MET A 34 -15.96 -7.14 -18.61
C MET A 34 -15.67 -5.90 -19.46
N LYS A 35 -15.45 -4.76 -18.79
CA LYS A 35 -15.23 -3.46 -19.44
C LYS A 35 -13.80 -3.00 -19.26
N TRP A 36 -13.07 -2.93 -20.38
CA TRP A 36 -11.71 -2.45 -20.45
C TRP A 36 -11.67 -0.99 -20.93
N ARG A 37 -10.61 -0.25 -20.57
CA ARG A 37 -10.41 1.16 -20.99
C ARG A 37 -10.01 1.28 -22.46
N ARG A 38 -9.49 0.21 -23.04
CA ARG A 38 -9.04 0.08 -24.44
C ARG A 38 -9.23 -1.37 -24.89
N ASN A 39 -9.05 -1.62 -26.19
CA ASN A 39 -8.98 -2.98 -26.71
C ASN A 39 -7.78 -3.72 -26.12
N LEU A 40 -7.94 -5.04 -25.95
CA LEU A 40 -6.88 -5.93 -25.52
C LEU A 40 -5.88 -6.14 -26.66
N PHE A 41 -4.60 -6.15 -26.32
CA PHE A 41 -3.55 -6.60 -27.24
C PHE A 41 -3.53 -8.13 -27.30
N ASP A 42 -2.90 -8.70 -28.34
CA ASP A 42 -2.86 -10.15 -28.56
C ASP A 42 -2.38 -10.92 -27.32
N HIS A 43 -1.30 -10.47 -26.68
CA HIS A 43 -0.78 -11.09 -25.45
C HIS A 43 -1.72 -10.96 -24.23
N GLU A 44 -2.62 -9.96 -24.22
CA GLU A 44 -3.60 -9.78 -23.16
C GLU A 44 -4.86 -10.64 -23.40
N ASN A 45 -5.12 -11.04 -24.66
CA ASN A 45 -6.26 -11.91 -24.98
C ASN A 45 -6.08 -13.30 -24.37
N ASP A 46 -4.90 -13.89 -24.47
CA ASP A 46 -4.61 -15.18 -23.84
C ASP A 46 -4.81 -15.11 -22.31
N LEU A 47 -4.29 -14.05 -21.68
CA LEU A 47 -4.51 -13.79 -20.25
C LEU A 47 -6.00 -13.59 -19.90
N ALA A 48 -6.76 -12.95 -20.77
CA ALA A 48 -8.19 -12.74 -20.58
C ALA A 48 -8.96 -14.05 -20.72
N MET A 49 -8.56 -14.94 -21.62
CA MET A 49 -9.14 -16.29 -21.75
C MET A 49 -8.93 -17.09 -20.47
N ASP A 50 -7.69 -17.17 -19.97
CA ASP A 50 -7.36 -17.86 -18.72
C ASP A 50 -8.15 -17.28 -17.54
N PHE A 51 -8.26 -15.96 -17.47
CA PHE A 51 -9.02 -15.27 -16.44
C PHE A 51 -10.51 -15.60 -16.52
N MET A 52 -11.10 -15.56 -17.72
CA MET A 52 -12.50 -15.87 -17.96
C MET A 52 -12.83 -17.31 -17.61
N GLU A 53 -11.94 -18.26 -17.93
CA GLU A 53 -12.08 -19.65 -17.53
C GLU A 53 -12.13 -19.78 -16.00
N GLU A 54 -11.18 -19.17 -15.27
CA GLU A 54 -11.12 -19.27 -13.80
C GLU A 54 -12.37 -18.68 -13.12
N ILE A 55 -12.89 -17.54 -13.59
CA ILE A 55 -14.07 -16.91 -12.97
C ILE A 55 -15.40 -17.54 -13.39
N THR A 56 -15.46 -18.25 -14.52
CA THR A 56 -16.69 -18.90 -14.97
C THR A 56 -17.07 -20.08 -14.08
N TYR A 57 -16.08 -20.73 -13.45
CA TYR A 57 -16.33 -21.77 -12.46
C TYR A 57 -16.85 -21.25 -11.11
N ILE A 58 -16.91 -19.93 -10.90
CA ILE A 58 -17.42 -19.33 -9.66
C ILE A 58 -18.93 -19.14 -9.77
N PRO A 59 -19.76 -19.88 -9.00
CA PRO A 59 -21.21 -19.75 -9.09
C PRO A 59 -21.68 -18.41 -8.50
N ILE A 60 -22.28 -17.58 -9.33
CA ILE A 60 -22.92 -16.32 -8.91
C ILE A 60 -24.39 -16.61 -8.58
N GLN A 61 -24.83 -16.18 -7.40
CA GLN A 61 -26.20 -16.41 -6.94
C GLN A 61 -27.06 -15.15 -7.12
N ARG A 62 -28.18 -15.26 -7.82
CA ARG A 62 -29.03 -14.11 -8.19
C ARG A 62 -29.60 -13.32 -7.01
N HIS A 63 -29.87 -13.99 -5.89
CA HIS A 63 -30.56 -13.39 -4.74
C HIS A 63 -29.63 -13.14 -3.54
N VAL A 64 -28.32 -13.29 -3.73
CA VAL A 64 -27.33 -13.03 -2.69
C VAL A 64 -26.59 -11.75 -3.02
N LYS A 65 -26.50 -10.86 -2.03
CA LYS A 65 -25.73 -9.62 -2.16
C LYS A 65 -24.24 -9.91 -2.03
N ASP A 66 -23.44 -9.13 -2.75
CA ASP A 66 -21.99 -9.15 -2.62
C ASP A 66 -21.56 -8.90 -1.18
N THR A 67 -20.60 -9.70 -0.72
CA THR A 67 -20.00 -9.58 0.61
C THR A 67 -18.49 -9.65 0.51
N MET A 68 -17.82 -8.95 1.42
CA MET A 68 -16.36 -8.99 1.53
C MET A 68 -15.95 -10.24 2.29
N LEU A 69 -15.07 -11.04 1.69
CA LEU A 69 -14.50 -12.23 2.32
C LEU A 69 -13.05 -11.98 2.73
N TRP A 70 -12.75 -12.24 4.00
CA TRP A 70 -11.41 -12.16 4.54
C TRP A 70 -10.61 -13.43 4.19
N LYS A 71 -9.78 -13.32 3.14
CA LYS A 71 -9.00 -14.47 2.61
C LYS A 71 -7.98 -15.06 3.58
N ALA A 72 -7.65 -14.38 4.67
CA ALA A 72 -6.67 -14.90 5.64
C ALA A 72 -7.29 -15.87 6.67
N GLU A 73 -8.59 -16.15 6.58
CA GLU A 73 -9.27 -17.14 7.41
C GLU A 73 -10.22 -17.98 6.54
N PRO A 74 -10.25 -19.33 6.67
CA PRO A 74 -11.15 -20.18 5.90
C PRO A 74 -12.63 -19.87 6.10
N SER A 75 -13.02 -19.31 7.25
CA SER A 75 -14.39 -18.86 7.52
C SER A 75 -14.81 -17.65 6.69
N GLY A 76 -13.86 -16.96 6.05
CA GLY A 76 -14.10 -15.69 5.36
C GLY A 76 -14.37 -14.52 6.31
N ALA A 77 -14.42 -14.76 7.63
CA ALA A 77 -14.71 -13.74 8.62
C ALA A 77 -13.45 -12.94 9.00
N TYR A 78 -13.59 -11.62 9.01
CA TYR A 78 -12.55 -10.73 9.51
C TYR A 78 -12.49 -10.78 11.04
N SER A 79 -11.27 -10.77 11.59
CA SER A 79 -11.04 -10.49 13.00
C SER A 79 -9.72 -9.73 13.16
N THR A 80 -9.60 -8.93 14.22
CA THR A 80 -8.34 -8.26 14.56
C THR A 80 -7.21 -9.26 14.77
N LYS A 81 -7.51 -10.44 15.33
CA LYS A 81 -6.58 -11.55 15.52
C LYS A 81 -6.04 -12.10 14.19
N SER A 82 -6.92 -12.41 13.23
CA SER A 82 -6.50 -12.95 11.93
C SER A 82 -5.75 -11.90 11.10
N ALA A 83 -6.14 -10.63 11.19
CA ALA A 83 -5.40 -9.52 10.59
C ALA A 83 -3.99 -9.36 11.20
N TYR A 84 -3.87 -9.38 12.53
CA TYR A 84 -2.58 -9.26 13.20
C TYR A 84 -1.66 -10.44 12.86
N ARG A 85 -2.18 -11.67 12.87
CA ARG A 85 -1.42 -12.87 12.46
C ARG A 85 -0.90 -12.76 11.03
N LEU A 86 -1.71 -12.24 10.11
CA LEU A 86 -1.29 -12.00 8.74
C LEU A 86 -0.15 -10.97 8.69
N MET A 87 -0.30 -9.81 9.35
CA MET A 87 0.72 -8.75 9.37
C MET A 87 2.04 -9.18 10.01
N MET A 88 1.97 -10.05 11.02
CA MET A 88 3.16 -10.54 11.72
C MET A 88 3.84 -11.70 11.01
N ASN A 89 3.27 -12.20 9.91
CA ASN A 89 3.84 -13.33 9.17
C ASN A 89 5.14 -12.89 8.47
N PRO A 90 6.31 -13.47 8.84
CA PRO A 90 7.61 -13.09 8.30
C PRO A 90 7.78 -13.42 6.82
N SER A 91 6.88 -14.22 6.23
CA SER A 91 6.88 -14.55 4.80
C SER A 91 6.35 -13.42 3.90
N ILE A 92 5.81 -12.33 4.47
CA ILE A 92 5.38 -11.17 3.67
C ILE A 92 6.63 -10.31 3.35
N PRO A 93 6.95 -10.09 2.06
CA PRO A 93 8.03 -9.19 1.65
C PRO A 93 7.79 -7.78 2.23
N GLY A 94 8.76 -7.25 2.98
CA GLY A 94 8.64 -5.96 3.67
C GLY A 94 8.47 -6.04 5.19
N SER A 95 8.49 -7.24 5.78
CA SER A 95 8.68 -7.40 7.23
C SER A 95 10.10 -7.00 7.63
N ASP A 96 10.34 -5.69 7.72
CA ASP A 96 11.61 -5.09 8.17
C ASP A 96 11.93 -5.39 9.65
N GLY A 97 11.20 -6.30 10.28
CA GLY A 97 11.36 -6.67 11.68
C GLY A 97 12.77 -7.13 12.02
N LYS A 98 13.60 -7.54 11.05
CA LYS A 98 15.03 -7.83 11.27
C LYS A 98 15.90 -6.57 11.25
N THR A 99 15.72 -5.68 10.26
CA THR A 99 16.54 -4.48 10.05
C THR A 99 16.47 -3.51 11.22
N PHE A 100 15.28 -3.36 11.84
CA PHE A 100 15.08 -2.40 12.94
C PHE A 100 15.43 -2.94 14.33
N LYS A 101 15.72 -4.24 14.49
CA LYS A 101 16.16 -4.80 15.79
C LYS A 101 17.46 -4.18 16.29
N ILE A 102 18.32 -3.75 15.38
CA ILE A 102 19.60 -3.13 15.77
C ILE A 102 19.38 -1.84 16.58
N ILE A 103 18.39 -1.03 16.21
CA ILE A 103 18.09 0.25 16.88
C ILE A 103 17.73 0.02 18.34
N TRP A 104 16.90 -1.00 18.61
CA TRP A 104 16.45 -1.32 19.96
C TRP A 104 17.53 -1.99 20.82
N LYS A 105 18.62 -2.47 20.22
CA LYS A 105 19.78 -3.02 20.93
C LYS A 105 20.83 -1.97 21.28
N LEU A 106 20.73 -0.75 20.73
CA LEU A 106 21.67 0.33 21.03
C LEU A 106 21.54 0.75 22.50
N LYS A 107 22.67 0.98 23.16
CA LYS A 107 22.72 1.52 24.54
C LYS A 107 22.50 3.04 24.53
N ILE A 108 21.34 3.46 24.04
CA ILE A 108 20.94 4.88 23.95
C ILE A 108 19.62 5.11 24.69
N PRO A 109 19.31 6.36 25.08
CA PRO A 109 18.01 6.67 25.67
C PRO A 109 16.84 6.22 24.77
N PRO A 110 15.74 5.69 25.31
CA PRO A 110 14.60 5.22 24.52
C PRO A 110 14.04 6.28 23.55
N ARG A 111 14.07 7.56 23.95
CA ARG A 111 13.67 8.68 23.08
C ARG A 111 14.53 8.77 21.82
N ALA A 112 15.84 8.57 21.93
CA ALA A 112 16.75 8.57 20.79
C ALA A 112 16.51 7.35 19.89
N ALA A 113 16.27 6.16 20.47
CA ALA A 113 15.93 4.96 19.69
C ALA A 113 14.63 5.14 18.87
N VAL A 114 13.58 5.67 19.50
CA VAL A 114 12.30 5.98 18.82
C VAL A 114 12.51 7.01 17.73
N PHE A 115 13.29 8.06 17.99
CA PHE A 115 13.61 9.09 17.02
C PHE A 115 14.34 8.50 15.80
N SER A 116 15.40 7.72 16.01
CA SER A 116 16.16 7.06 14.93
C SER A 116 15.29 6.10 14.12
N TRP A 117 14.41 5.33 14.78
CA TRP A 117 13.46 4.45 14.09
C TRP A 117 12.51 5.25 13.19
N ARG A 118 11.97 6.37 13.69
CA ARG A 118 11.11 7.26 12.88
C ARG A 118 11.87 7.91 11.74
N LEU A 119 13.11 8.32 11.97
CA LEU A 119 13.97 8.92 10.94
C LEU A 119 14.23 7.94 9.79
N ILE A 120 14.67 6.71 10.10
CA ILE A 120 14.99 5.70 9.09
C ILE A 120 13.74 5.22 8.34
N LYS A 121 12.57 5.22 8.99
CA LYS A 121 11.29 4.88 8.36
C LYS A 121 10.65 6.03 7.57
N ASP A 122 11.29 7.20 7.52
CA ASP A 122 10.73 8.44 7.00
C ASP A 122 9.33 8.75 7.58
N ARG A 123 9.26 8.76 8.92
CA ARG A 123 8.02 8.96 9.70
C ARG A 123 8.09 10.16 10.62
N LEU A 124 9.07 11.03 10.44
CA LEU A 124 9.13 12.31 11.15
C LEU A 124 8.04 13.25 10.60
N PRO A 125 7.52 14.19 11.42
CA PRO A 125 6.50 15.13 10.98
C PRO A 125 7.12 16.29 10.17
N THR A 126 7.89 15.97 9.14
CA THR A 126 8.40 16.97 8.18
C THR A 126 7.26 17.48 7.31
N ARG A 127 7.38 18.69 6.73
CA ARG A 127 6.33 19.23 5.84
C ARG A 127 6.02 18.28 4.69
N ASP A 128 7.05 17.65 4.11
CA ASP A 128 6.87 16.63 3.07
C ASP A 128 6.00 15.44 3.55
N ASN A 129 6.31 14.88 4.71
CA ASN A 129 5.57 13.77 5.31
C ASN A 129 4.14 14.12 5.74
N LEU A 130 3.89 15.39 6.05
CA LEU A 130 2.57 15.90 6.39
C LEU A 130 1.72 16.09 5.12
N LEU A 131 2.31 16.63 4.05
CA LEU A 131 1.66 16.78 2.74
C LEU A 131 1.28 15.42 2.14
N SER A 132 2.17 14.42 2.22
CA SER A 132 1.87 13.06 1.76
C SER A 132 0.72 12.39 2.52
N ARG A 133 0.36 12.91 3.70
CA ARG A 133 -0.79 12.48 4.52
C ARG A 133 -1.99 13.41 4.40
N ASN A 134 -2.01 14.29 3.39
CA ASN A 134 -3.08 15.26 3.14
C ASN A 134 -3.33 16.24 4.30
N VAL A 135 -2.30 16.54 5.10
CA VAL A 135 -2.37 17.63 6.08
C VAL A 135 -2.15 18.96 5.35
N VAL A 136 -3.03 19.93 5.57
CA VAL A 136 -2.93 21.25 4.93
C VAL A 136 -1.80 22.05 5.57
N ILE A 137 -0.84 22.47 4.76
CA ILE A 137 0.31 23.30 5.17
C ILE A 137 0.46 24.42 4.15
N GLN A 138 0.79 25.63 4.62
CA GLN A 138 0.92 26.82 3.75
C GLN A 138 2.16 26.76 2.85
N GLU A 139 3.27 26.22 3.37
CA GLU A 139 4.54 26.16 2.66
C GLU A 139 5.26 24.83 2.91
N ALA A 140 5.89 24.28 1.87
CA ALA A 140 6.64 23.02 1.92
C ALA A 140 8.14 23.21 2.18
N VAL A 141 8.64 24.45 2.18
CA VAL A 141 10.08 24.74 2.28
C VAL A 141 10.62 24.48 3.69
N CYS A 142 11.91 24.22 3.80
CA CYS A 142 12.63 24.01 5.05
C CYS A 142 12.59 25.29 5.88
N PRO A 143 12.15 25.25 7.16
CA PRO A 143 12.08 26.44 8.00
C PRO A 143 13.44 27.00 8.40
N LEU A 144 14.53 26.24 8.19
CA LEU A 144 15.88 26.67 8.54
C LEU A 144 16.57 27.41 7.40
N CYS A 145 16.47 26.89 6.17
CA CYS A 145 17.14 27.51 5.01
C CYS A 145 16.19 28.30 4.12
N GLY A 146 14.89 27.99 4.08
CA GLY A 146 13.90 28.66 3.25
C GLY A 146 13.96 28.31 1.75
N PHE A 147 14.92 27.51 1.29
CA PHE A 147 15.17 27.31 -0.15
C PHE A 147 14.80 25.92 -0.69
N VAL A 148 14.81 24.89 0.15
CA VAL A 148 14.61 23.48 -0.26
C VAL A 148 13.43 22.90 0.50
N GLN A 149 12.70 21.96 -0.08
CA GLN A 149 11.61 21.24 0.58
C GLN A 149 12.06 20.61 1.91
N GLU A 150 11.21 20.69 2.94
CA GLU A 150 11.48 20.07 4.22
C GLU A 150 11.22 18.56 4.16
N GLU A 151 12.25 17.83 3.76
CA GLU A 151 12.36 16.39 3.91
C GLU A 151 13.37 16.03 5.02
N ALA A 152 13.29 14.82 5.56
CA ALA A 152 14.17 14.39 6.65
C ALA A 152 15.65 14.40 6.22
N GLY A 153 15.95 13.96 5.01
CA GLY A 153 17.32 13.99 4.46
C GLY A 153 17.92 15.40 4.46
N HIS A 154 17.15 16.37 3.94
CA HIS A 154 17.53 17.76 3.96
C HIS A 154 17.71 18.30 5.39
N LEU A 155 16.72 18.12 6.27
CA LEU A 155 16.73 18.70 7.62
C LEU A 155 17.93 18.24 8.46
N PHE A 156 18.34 16.98 8.31
CA PHE A 156 19.39 16.38 9.15
C PHE A 156 20.77 16.37 8.50
N PHE A 157 20.89 16.22 7.17
CA PHE A 157 22.18 15.97 6.51
C PHE A 157 22.58 17.06 5.51
N ASN A 158 21.63 17.63 4.76
CA ASN A 158 21.96 18.52 3.62
C ASN A 158 21.72 20.01 3.91
N CYS A 159 21.01 20.35 5.00
CA CYS A 159 20.71 21.73 5.32
C CYS A 159 21.98 22.47 5.75
N LYS A 160 22.38 23.48 4.97
CA LYS A 160 23.57 24.32 5.23
C LYS A 160 23.56 24.99 6.61
N MET A 161 22.38 25.28 7.15
CA MET A 161 22.22 25.87 8.50
C MET A 161 22.42 24.85 9.62
N LYS A 162 22.24 23.55 9.36
CA LYS A 162 22.44 22.47 10.34
C LYS A 162 23.83 21.87 10.30
N ILE A 163 24.49 21.91 9.14
CA ILE A 163 25.79 21.26 8.97
C ILE A 163 26.80 21.76 10.00
N GLY A 164 26.86 23.08 10.26
CA GLY A 164 27.74 23.67 11.28
C GLY A 164 27.49 23.15 12.70
N LEU A 165 26.22 22.99 13.09
CA LEU A 165 25.85 22.50 14.43
C LEU A 165 26.28 21.05 14.67
N TRP A 166 26.23 20.20 13.65
CA TRP A 166 26.70 18.82 13.74
C TRP A 166 28.22 18.75 13.92
N TRP A 167 28.97 19.56 13.17
CA TRP A 167 30.42 19.63 13.29
C TRP A 167 30.87 20.10 14.68
N GLU A 168 30.17 21.05 15.28
CA GLU A 168 30.44 21.52 16.65
C GLU A 168 30.17 20.44 17.71
N SER A 169 29.14 19.60 17.50
CA SER A 169 28.74 18.56 18.46
C SER A 169 29.59 17.27 18.36
N MET A 170 30.39 17.13 17.30
CA MET A 170 31.30 15.99 17.07
C MET A 170 32.75 16.31 17.46
N ARG A 171 33.00 17.50 18.02
CA ARG A 171 34.30 17.92 18.56
C ARG A 171 34.35 17.68 20.07
#